data_AF-A0A5P0JKJ3-F1
#
_entry.id   AF-A0A5P0JKJ3-F1
#
_cell.length_a   1.000
_cell.length_b   1.000
_cell.length_c   1.000
_cell.angle_alpha   90.00
_cell.angle_beta   90.00
_cell.angle_gamma   90.00
#
_symmetry.space_group_name_H-M   'P 1'
#
loop_
_entity.id
_entity.type
_entity.pdbx_description
1 polymer ?
#
loop_
_entity_poly.entity_id
_entity_poly.type
_entity_poly.pdbx_seq_one_letter_code
_entity_poly.pdbx_strand_id
1 'polypeptide(L)'
;SAEKNMAFRLMRYATAAMQRHLDKGYDRVPLVVPLLFYHGETSPYPYSLNWLDEFDDPQLARQLYTEAFPLVDITIVPDDEIMQHRRIALLELIQKHIRDRDLIGMVDRITTLLVRGFTNDSQLQTLFNYLLQCGDTSRFTRFIQEIAERSPLQKERLMTIAERLRQEG
;
A
#
# COMPACT_ATOMS: atom_id res chain seq x y z
N SER A 1 -15.12 -24.29 -24.44
CA SER A 1 -14.94 -24.92 -23.11
C SER A 1 -15.39 -23.95 -22.03
N ALA A 2 -15.80 -24.44 -20.86
CA ALA A 2 -16.15 -23.57 -19.74
C ALA A 2 -14.90 -22.84 -19.20
N GLU A 3 -14.99 -21.53 -18.96
CA GLU A 3 -13.91 -20.75 -18.34
C GLU A 3 -13.94 -20.92 -16.81
N LYS A 4 -12.79 -21.18 -16.20
CA LYS A 4 -12.68 -21.51 -14.76
C LYS A 4 -12.92 -20.32 -13.82
N ASN A 5 -12.46 -19.12 -14.18
CA ASN A 5 -12.41 -17.96 -13.28
C ASN A 5 -13.54 -16.96 -13.57
N MET A 6 -14.73 -17.45 -13.95
CA MET A 6 -15.84 -16.56 -14.29
C MET A 6 -16.34 -15.78 -13.08
N ALA A 7 -16.32 -16.36 -11.88
CA ALA A 7 -16.81 -15.66 -10.70
C ALA A 7 -15.96 -14.41 -10.41
N PHE A 8 -14.63 -14.53 -10.44
CA PHE A 8 -13.73 -13.38 -10.32
C PHE A 8 -13.92 -12.36 -11.45
N ARG A 9 -14.10 -12.81 -12.70
CA ARG A 9 -14.38 -11.90 -13.83
C ARG A 9 -15.68 -11.12 -13.64
N LEU A 10 -16.73 -11.77 -13.17
CA LEU A 10 -18.02 -11.14 -12.89
C LEU A 10 -17.89 -10.08 -11.79
N MET A 11 -17.15 -10.36 -10.71
CA MET A 11 -16.87 -9.35 -9.68
C MET A 11 -16.11 -8.16 -10.24
N ARG A 12 -15.09 -8.39 -11.07
CA ARG A 12 -14.34 -7.31 -11.73
C ARG A 12 -15.27 -6.42 -12.58
N TYR A 13 -16.20 -7.00 -13.32
CA TYR A 13 -17.16 -6.24 -14.11
C TYR A 13 -18.16 -5.48 -13.22
N ALA A 14 -18.64 -6.10 -12.14
CA ALA A 14 -19.51 -5.44 -11.18
C ALA A 14 -18.84 -4.22 -10.55
N THR A 15 -17.61 -4.37 -10.04
CA THR A 15 -16.82 -3.26 -9.48
C THR A 15 -16.54 -2.18 -10.51
N ALA A 16 -16.20 -2.54 -11.76
CA ALA A 16 -15.99 -1.56 -12.82
C ALA A 16 -17.28 -0.77 -13.15
N ALA A 17 -18.45 -1.41 -13.11
CA ALA A 17 -19.72 -0.73 -13.28
C ALA A 17 -20.04 0.22 -12.11
N MET A 18 -19.76 -0.20 -10.87
CA MET A 18 -19.87 0.65 -9.68
C MET A 18 -18.93 1.86 -9.77
N GLN A 19 -17.67 1.66 -10.18
CA GLN A 19 -16.70 2.74 -10.34
C GLN A 19 -17.16 3.76 -11.39
N ARG A 20 -17.60 3.31 -12.56
CA ARG A 20 -18.17 4.19 -13.60
C ARG A 20 -19.37 4.99 -13.13
N HIS A 21 -20.10 4.51 -12.14
CA HIS A 21 -21.18 5.27 -11.53
C HIS A 21 -20.62 6.40 -10.66
N LEU A 22 -19.62 6.12 -9.81
CA LEU A 22 -18.93 7.15 -9.02
C LEU A 22 -18.25 8.21 -9.90
N ASP A 23 -17.61 7.79 -10.99
CA ASP A 23 -16.92 8.69 -11.93
C ASP A 23 -17.87 9.70 -12.61
N LYS A 24 -19.19 9.43 -12.60
CA LYS A 24 -20.22 10.36 -13.08
C LYS A 24 -20.64 11.41 -12.04
N GLY A 25 -20.04 11.39 -10.85
CA GLY A 25 -20.31 12.34 -9.76
C GLY A 25 -21.43 11.91 -8.81
N TYR A 26 -21.80 10.62 -8.76
CA TYR A 26 -22.75 10.11 -7.78
C TYR A 26 -22.04 9.74 -6.46
N ASP A 27 -22.70 10.01 -5.33
CA ASP A 27 -22.09 9.86 -4.00
C ASP A 27 -22.20 8.44 -3.39
N ARG A 28 -22.90 7.51 -4.05
CA ARG A 28 -23.15 6.16 -3.55
C ARG A 28 -22.91 5.11 -4.62
N VAL A 29 -22.38 3.96 -4.21
CA VAL A 29 -22.23 2.80 -5.10
C VAL A 29 -23.60 2.15 -5.38
N PRO A 30 -23.91 1.78 -6.64
CA PRO A 30 -25.16 1.10 -6.97
C PRO A 30 -25.03 -0.40 -6.70
N LEU A 31 -26.17 -1.06 -6.46
CA LEU A 31 -26.22 -2.52 -6.49
C LEU A 31 -26.08 -3.00 -7.94
N VAL A 32 -25.10 -3.88 -8.18
CA VAL A 32 -24.89 -4.53 -9.49
C VAL A 32 -25.07 -6.03 -9.32
N VAL A 33 -25.94 -6.63 -10.12
CA VAL A 33 -26.19 -8.08 -10.10
C VAL A 33 -25.40 -8.73 -11.24
N PRO A 34 -24.29 -9.43 -10.95
CA PRO A 34 -23.59 -10.20 -11.97
C PRO A 34 -24.40 -11.45 -12.34
N LEU A 35 -24.66 -11.63 -13.63
CA LEU A 35 -25.37 -12.80 -14.17
C LEU A 35 -24.51 -13.49 -15.23
N LEU A 36 -24.42 -14.82 -15.14
CA LEU A 36 -23.77 -15.65 -16.15
C LEU A 36 -24.81 -16.42 -16.96
N PHE A 37 -24.93 -16.08 -18.24
CA PHE A 37 -25.66 -16.90 -19.21
C PHE A 37 -24.69 -17.92 -19.81
N TYR A 38 -24.76 -19.16 -19.33
CA TYR A 38 -23.89 -20.24 -19.79
C TYR A 38 -24.59 -21.16 -20.80
N HIS A 39 -23.93 -21.42 -21.94
CA HIS A 39 -24.43 -22.27 -23.02
C HIS A 39 -23.33 -23.19 -23.60
N GLY A 40 -22.40 -23.65 -22.76
CA GLY A 40 -21.32 -24.53 -23.19
C GLY A 40 -21.72 -26.00 -23.30
N GLU A 41 -20.86 -26.79 -23.94
CA GLU A 41 -21.08 -28.23 -24.19
C GLU A 41 -21.14 -29.06 -22.90
N THR A 42 -20.42 -28.67 -21.85
CA THR A 42 -20.42 -29.34 -20.55
C THR A 42 -21.49 -28.75 -19.65
N SER A 43 -22.54 -29.52 -19.30
CA SER A 43 -23.63 -29.06 -18.45
C SER A 43 -23.80 -29.96 -17.21
N PRO A 44 -24.03 -29.39 -16.01
CA PRO A 44 -24.13 -27.96 -15.70
C PRO A 44 -22.75 -27.24 -15.76
N TYR A 45 -22.76 -25.90 -15.65
CA TYR A 45 -21.52 -25.13 -15.54
C TYR A 45 -20.64 -25.69 -14.40
N PRO A 46 -19.38 -26.09 -14.68
CA PRO A 46 -18.62 -26.96 -13.76
C PRO A 46 -17.82 -26.24 -12.67
N TYR A 47 -17.85 -24.91 -12.60
CA TYR A 47 -17.05 -24.12 -11.65
C TYR A 47 -17.92 -23.31 -10.68
N SER A 48 -17.36 -22.93 -9.54
CA SER A 48 -18.08 -22.10 -8.57
C SER A 48 -18.39 -20.71 -9.14
N LEU A 49 -19.56 -20.17 -8.81
CA LEU A 49 -19.93 -18.78 -9.06
C LEU A 49 -19.67 -17.87 -7.86
N ASN A 50 -19.15 -18.41 -6.76
CA ASN A 50 -18.65 -17.63 -5.64
C ASN A 50 -17.15 -17.37 -5.84
N TRP A 51 -16.81 -16.12 -6.13
CA TRP A 51 -15.42 -15.72 -6.41
C TRP A 51 -14.47 -15.95 -5.22
N LEU A 52 -15.00 -16.05 -4.00
CA LEU A 52 -14.22 -16.34 -2.80
C LEU A 52 -13.70 -17.78 -2.77
N ASP A 53 -14.31 -18.69 -3.53
CA ASP A 53 -13.85 -20.08 -3.65
C ASP A 53 -12.62 -20.21 -4.57
N GLU A 54 -12.25 -19.13 -5.28
CA GLU A 54 -11.06 -19.11 -6.15
C GLU A 54 -9.74 -18.86 -5.39
N PHE A 55 -9.79 -18.49 -4.10
CA PHE A 55 -8.59 -18.31 -3.26
C PHE A 55 -8.04 -19.64 -2.76
N ASP A 56 -6.72 -19.70 -2.51
CA ASP A 56 -6.08 -20.86 -1.87
C ASP A 56 -6.65 -21.14 -0.46
N ASP A 57 -7.08 -20.09 0.25
CA ASP A 57 -7.83 -20.17 1.51
C ASP A 57 -9.17 -19.41 1.42
N PRO A 58 -10.27 -20.10 1.03
CA PRO A 58 -11.59 -19.49 0.92
C PRO A 58 -12.19 -19.02 2.25
N GLN A 59 -11.74 -19.57 3.40
CA GLN A 59 -12.27 -19.15 4.71
C GLN A 59 -11.68 -17.80 5.09
N LEU A 60 -10.36 -17.64 4.94
CA LEU A 60 -9.69 -16.36 5.15
C LEU A 60 -10.21 -15.29 4.18
N ALA A 61 -10.43 -15.64 2.91
CA ALA A 61 -10.99 -14.71 1.93
C ALA A 61 -12.38 -14.19 2.34
N ARG A 62 -13.27 -15.07 2.85
CA ARG A 62 -14.57 -14.63 3.37
C ARG A 62 -14.41 -13.65 4.53
N GLN A 63 -13.59 -13.99 5.52
CA GLN A 63 -13.34 -13.09 6.66
C GLN A 63 -12.83 -11.71 6.23
N LEU A 64 -11.98 -11.65 5.21
CA LEU A 64 -11.40 -10.40 4.74
C LEU A 64 -12.35 -9.56 3.87
N TYR A 65 -13.15 -10.20 3.01
CA TYR A 65 -13.92 -9.50 1.97
C TYR A 65 -15.42 -9.35 2.29
N THR A 66 -15.92 -9.95 3.38
CA THR A 66 -17.31 -9.77 3.82
C THR A 66 -17.45 -8.95 5.10
N GLU A 67 -16.34 -8.62 5.75
CA GLU A 67 -16.29 -7.76 6.94
C GLU A 67 -15.71 -6.37 6.58
N ALA A 68 -15.71 -5.46 7.56
CA ALA A 68 -14.97 -4.21 7.41
C ALA A 68 -13.48 -4.49 7.15
N PHE A 69 -12.90 -3.80 6.16
CA PHE A 69 -11.47 -3.92 5.92
C PHE A 69 -10.67 -3.48 7.14
N PRO A 70 -9.58 -4.18 7.48
CA PRO A 70 -8.74 -3.79 8.60
C PRO A 70 -8.15 -2.39 8.37
N LEU A 71 -8.39 -1.48 9.31
CA LEU A 71 -7.79 -0.15 9.34
C LEU A 71 -6.60 -0.16 10.31
N VAL A 72 -5.41 0.14 9.80
CA VAL A 72 -4.25 0.43 10.64
C VAL A 72 -4.13 1.95 10.75
N ASP A 73 -4.67 2.52 11.82
CA ASP A 73 -4.55 3.95 12.10
C ASP A 73 -3.20 4.24 12.74
N ILE A 74 -2.20 4.56 11.92
CA ILE A 74 -0.84 4.80 12.40
C ILE A 74 -0.72 6.07 13.26
N THR A 75 -1.71 6.96 13.25
CA THR A 75 -1.65 8.21 14.02
C THR A 75 -1.72 7.97 15.53
N ILE A 76 -2.36 6.88 15.95
CA ILE A 76 -2.53 6.51 17.36
C ILE A 76 -1.52 5.48 17.85
N VAL A 77 -0.80 4.80 16.95
CA VAL A 77 0.21 3.79 17.32
C VAL A 77 1.45 4.49 17.89
N PRO A 78 1.90 4.20 19.12
CA PRO A 78 3.10 4.81 19.68
C PRO A 78 4.37 4.52 18.86
N ASP A 79 5.29 5.48 18.78
CA ASP A 79 6.52 5.29 17.99
C ASP A 79 7.34 4.10 18.47
N ASP A 80 7.37 3.85 19.79
CA ASP A 80 8.12 2.72 20.36
C ASP A 80 7.50 1.36 19.99
N GLU A 81 6.20 1.32 19.70
CA GLU A 81 5.52 0.14 19.15
C GLU A 81 5.88 -0.02 17.67
N ILE A 82 5.81 1.06 16.88
CA ILE A 82 6.21 1.08 15.46
C ILE A 82 7.65 0.59 15.29
N MET A 83 8.56 0.98 16.19
CA MET A 83 9.97 0.54 16.17
C MET A 83 10.16 -0.99 16.29
N GLN A 84 9.11 -1.74 16.65
CA GLN A 84 9.09 -3.21 16.72
C GLN A 84 8.60 -3.87 15.42
N HIS A 85 7.99 -3.12 14.49
CA HIS A 85 7.38 -3.64 13.26
C HIS A 85 8.38 -4.00 12.15
N ARG A 86 9.69 -4.01 12.47
CA ARG A 86 10.80 -4.46 11.60
C ARG A 86 10.80 -3.77 10.22
N ARG A 87 10.32 -4.45 9.18
CA ARG A 87 10.46 -4.04 7.77
C ARG A 87 9.49 -2.91 7.40
N ILE A 88 8.35 -2.80 8.07
CA ILE A 88 7.33 -1.78 7.77
C ILE A 88 7.45 -0.55 8.67
N ALA A 89 8.16 -0.67 9.80
CA ALA A 89 8.39 0.39 10.78
C ALA A 89 8.86 1.72 10.16
N LEU A 90 9.73 1.65 9.16
CA LEU A 90 10.27 2.83 8.51
C LEU A 90 9.20 3.59 7.71
N LEU A 91 8.36 2.86 6.98
CA LEU A 91 7.26 3.45 6.21
C LEU A 91 6.19 4.02 7.15
N GLU A 92 5.86 3.30 8.21
CA GLU A 92 4.90 3.71 9.23
C GLU A 92 5.32 4.99 9.95
N LEU A 93 6.57 5.08 10.43
CA LEU A 93 7.08 6.30 11.06
C LEU A 93 7.02 7.48 10.08
N ILE A 94 7.52 7.30 8.86
CA ILE A 94 7.50 8.39 7.88
C ILE A 94 6.08 8.81 7.55
N GLN A 95 5.15 7.87 7.36
CA GLN A 95 3.76 8.18 7.07
C GLN A 95 3.07 8.91 8.24
N LYS A 96 3.31 8.46 9.48
CA LYS A 96 2.75 9.07 10.68
C LYS A 96 3.15 10.54 10.81
N HIS A 97 4.40 10.86 10.50
CA HIS A 97 4.97 12.18 10.76
C HIS A 97 5.20 13.03 9.51
N ILE A 98 4.77 12.58 8.32
CA ILE A 98 5.00 13.30 7.05
C ILE A 98 4.47 14.75 7.08
N ARG A 99 3.47 15.03 7.92
CA ARG A 99 2.84 16.35 8.10
C ARG A 99 3.31 17.12 9.33
N ASP A 100 4.10 16.52 10.22
CA ASP A 100 4.65 17.23 11.39
C ASP A 100 5.49 18.40 10.91
N ARG A 101 5.74 19.45 11.72
CA ARG A 101 6.58 20.60 11.30
C ARG A 101 8.07 20.40 11.51
N ASP A 102 8.45 19.50 12.39
CA ASP A 102 9.84 19.15 12.64
C ASP A 102 10.04 17.63 12.51
N LEU A 103 10.76 17.22 11.46
CA LEU A 103 11.14 15.81 11.25
C LEU A 103 12.47 15.48 11.93
N ILE A 104 13.21 16.48 12.43
CA ILE A 104 14.55 16.31 12.99
C ILE A 104 14.49 15.40 14.22
N GLY A 105 13.43 15.52 15.04
CA GLY A 105 13.18 14.65 16.19
C GLY A 105 13.07 13.15 15.88
N MET A 106 12.92 12.80 14.60
CA MET A 106 12.82 11.41 14.15
C MET A 106 14.10 10.84 13.54
N VAL A 107 15.10 11.67 13.30
CA VAL A 107 16.35 11.26 12.62
C VAL A 107 16.97 10.06 13.34
N ASP A 108 17.05 10.09 14.67
CA ASP A 108 17.67 8.99 15.43
C ASP A 108 16.88 7.68 15.34
N ARG A 109 15.55 7.74 15.34
CA ARG A 109 14.67 6.58 15.19
C ARG A 109 14.81 5.97 13.78
N ILE A 110 14.84 6.82 12.76
CA ILE A 110 14.97 6.38 11.37
C ILE A 110 16.37 5.83 11.08
N THR A 111 17.42 6.49 11.56
CA THR A 111 18.79 5.96 11.49
C THR A 111 18.88 4.61 12.19
N THR A 112 18.25 4.44 13.35
CA THR A 112 18.21 3.14 14.06
C THR A 112 17.57 2.06 13.20
N LEU A 113 16.44 2.33 12.54
CA LEU A 113 15.77 1.37 11.65
C LEU A 113 16.61 1.02 10.42
N LEU A 114 17.30 2.00 9.83
CA LEU A 114 18.19 1.79 8.70
C LEU A 114 19.41 0.94 9.07
N VAL A 115 20.01 1.18 10.24
CA VAL A 115 21.15 0.39 10.74
C VAL A 115 20.76 -1.04 11.06
N ARG A 116 19.53 -1.28 11.56
CA ARG A 116 19.01 -2.64 11.80
C ARG A 116 18.86 -3.47 10.52
N GLY A 117 18.91 -2.86 9.33
CA GLY A 117 18.99 -3.58 8.06
C GLY A 117 17.71 -4.32 7.66
N PHE A 118 16.55 -3.97 8.24
CA PHE A 118 15.28 -4.60 7.87
C PHE A 118 14.73 -4.14 6.52
N THR A 119 15.16 -2.98 6.04
CA THR A 119 14.68 -2.37 4.80
C THR A 119 15.59 -2.73 3.63
N ASN A 120 15.03 -3.38 2.61
CA ASN A 120 15.76 -3.67 1.37
C ASN A 120 15.66 -2.51 0.36
N ASP A 121 16.42 -2.60 -0.72
CA ASP A 121 16.54 -1.52 -1.72
C ASP A 121 15.18 -1.16 -2.37
N SER A 122 14.31 -2.14 -2.60
CA SER A 122 12.96 -1.88 -3.12
C SER A 122 12.08 -1.12 -2.12
N GLN A 123 12.12 -1.50 -0.84
CA GLN A 123 11.34 -0.83 0.20
C GLN A 123 11.82 0.61 0.43
N LEU A 124 13.14 0.82 0.38
CA LEU A 124 13.74 2.15 0.37
C LEU A 124 13.25 2.97 -0.83
N GLN A 125 13.30 2.42 -2.05
CA GLN A 125 12.82 3.13 -3.24
C GLN A 125 11.33 3.51 -3.14
N THR A 126 10.47 2.60 -2.67
CA THR A 126 9.04 2.87 -2.46
C THR A 126 8.82 4.01 -1.47
N LEU A 127 9.57 4.01 -0.37
CA LEU A 127 9.52 5.07 0.62
C LEU A 127 9.89 6.44 0.04
N PHE A 128 10.92 6.50 -0.82
CA PHE A 128 11.33 7.75 -1.45
C PHE A 128 10.31 8.26 -2.46
N ASN A 129 9.75 7.36 -3.28
CA ASN A 129 8.67 7.73 -4.18
C ASN A 129 7.46 8.30 -3.41
N TYR A 130 7.16 7.73 -2.24
CA TYR A 130 6.11 8.26 -1.37
C TYR A 130 6.45 9.65 -0.81
N LEU A 131 7.69 9.86 -0.33
CA LEU A 131 8.15 11.15 0.17
C LEU A 131 8.10 12.26 -0.90
N LEU A 132 8.45 11.94 -2.15
CA LEU A 132 8.33 12.84 -3.29
C LEU A 132 6.89 13.26 -3.57
N GLN A 133 5.95 12.32 -3.47
CA GLN A 133 4.54 12.58 -3.79
C GLN A 133 3.82 13.38 -2.71
N CYS A 134 4.21 13.23 -1.44
CA CYS A 134 3.43 13.73 -0.30
C CYS A 134 4.16 14.80 0.53
N GLY A 135 5.45 15.04 0.28
CA GLY A 135 6.31 15.84 1.14
C GLY A 135 6.74 17.19 0.56
N ASP A 136 7.11 18.13 1.44
CA ASP A 136 7.86 19.34 1.06
C ASP A 136 9.31 18.97 0.73
N THR A 137 9.62 18.94 -0.56
CA THR A 137 10.91 18.52 -1.13
C THR A 137 12.11 19.19 -0.46
N SER A 138 12.01 20.47 -0.09
CA SER A 138 13.10 21.23 0.52
C SER A 138 13.44 20.70 1.92
N ARG A 139 12.40 20.40 2.69
CA ARG A 139 12.51 19.89 4.06
C ARG A 139 12.95 18.44 4.09
N PHE A 140 12.44 17.61 3.18
CA PHE A 140 12.87 16.22 3.07
C PHE A 140 14.33 16.10 2.61
N THR A 141 14.80 17.01 1.75
CA THR A 141 16.22 17.03 1.36
C THR A 141 17.13 17.24 2.57
N ARG A 142 16.82 18.22 3.44
CA ARG A 142 17.58 18.45 4.69
C ARG A 142 17.50 17.25 5.63
N PHE A 143 16.32 16.67 5.77
CA PHE A 143 16.09 15.50 6.60
C PHE A 143 16.90 14.27 6.15
N ILE A 144 16.96 14.00 4.85
CA ILE A 144 17.76 12.90 4.28
C ILE A 144 19.27 13.15 4.47
N GLN A 145 19.73 14.41 4.37
CA GLN A 145 21.13 14.76 4.63
C GLN A 145 21.53 14.45 6.08
N GLU A 146 20.70 14.82 7.05
CA GLU A 146 20.94 14.52 8.48
C GLU A 146 21.02 13.01 8.75
N ILE A 147 20.15 12.21 8.13
CA ILE A 147 20.21 10.74 8.23
C ILE A 147 21.50 10.21 7.59
N ALA A 148 21.88 10.74 6.43
CA ALA A 148 23.08 10.31 5.70
C ALA A 148 24.37 10.60 6.47
N GLU A 149 24.42 11.71 7.21
CA GLU A 149 25.53 12.05 8.10
C GLU A 149 25.66 11.06 9.27
N ARG A 150 24.53 10.60 9.82
CA ARG A 150 24.50 9.66 10.96
C ARG A 150 24.53 8.18 10.56
N SER A 151 24.39 7.87 9.27
CA SER A 151 24.39 6.51 8.74
C SER A 151 25.40 6.32 7.60
N PRO A 152 26.71 6.21 7.91
CA PRO A 152 27.77 6.11 6.91
C PRO A 152 27.56 4.96 5.90
N LEU A 153 27.02 3.83 6.38
CA LEU A 153 26.71 2.64 5.57
C LEU A 153 25.66 2.88 4.48
N GLN A 154 24.78 3.87 4.66
CA GLN A 154 23.71 4.21 3.70
C GLN A 154 23.93 5.58 3.06
N LYS A 155 25.05 6.24 3.34
CA LYS A 155 25.30 7.65 2.99
C LYS A 155 25.23 7.88 1.48
N GLU A 156 25.97 7.11 0.70
CA GLU A 156 25.98 7.24 -0.77
C GLU A 156 24.56 7.12 -1.35
N ARG A 157 23.83 6.09 -0.91
CA ARG A 157 22.45 5.83 -1.34
C ARG A 157 21.54 7.02 -1.01
N LEU A 158 21.51 7.43 0.26
CA LEU A 158 20.70 8.55 0.73
C LEU A 158 21.05 9.87 0.02
N MET A 159 22.33 10.07 -0.35
CA MET A 159 22.75 11.24 -1.10
C MET A 159 22.27 11.22 -2.55
N THR A 160 22.30 10.07 -3.24
CA THR A 160 21.69 9.93 -4.58
C THR A 160 20.20 10.29 -4.55
N ILE A 161 19.52 9.94 -3.46
CA ILE A 161 18.11 10.27 -3.27
C ILE A 161 17.90 11.75 -3.03
N ALA A 162 18.69 12.37 -2.14
CA ALA A 162 18.64 13.82 -1.90
C ALA A 162 18.93 14.62 -3.18
N GLU A 163 19.78 14.10 -4.07
CA GLU A 163 20.03 14.70 -5.40
C GLU A 163 18.82 14.61 -6.32
N ARG A 164 18.13 13.46 -6.37
CA ARG A 164 16.88 13.33 -7.14
C ARG A 164 15.78 14.25 -6.61
N LEU A 165 15.61 14.35 -5.29
CA LEU A 165 14.67 15.29 -4.67
C LEU A 165 14.92 16.72 -5.14
N ARG A 166 16.17 17.17 -5.21
CA ARG A 166 16.54 18.51 -5.70
C ARG A 166 16.30 18.74 -7.20
N GLN A 167 16.22 17.69 -8.01
CA GLN A 167 15.99 17.81 -9.45
C GLN A 167 14.49 17.83 -9.80
N GLU A 168 13.65 17.24 -8.95
CA GLU A 168 12.20 17.13 -9.16
C GLU A 168 11.38 18.23 -8.47
N GLY A 169 11.95 18.96 -7.52
CA GLY A 169 11.35 20.13 -6.85
C GLY A 169 11.90 21.47 -7.35
#